data_AF-A0A8T4WFK0-F1
#
_entry.id   AF-A0A8T4WFK0-F1
#
_cell.length_a   1.000
_cell.length_b   1.000
_cell.length_c   1.000
_cell.angle_alpha   90.00
_cell.angle_beta   90.00
_cell.angle_gamma   90.00
#
_symmetry.space_group_name_H-M   'P 1'
#
loop_
_entity.id
_entity.type
_entity.pdbx_description
1 polymer ?
#
loop_
_entity_poly.entity_id
_entity_poly.type
_entity_poly.pdbx_seq_one_letter_code
_entity_poly.pdbx_strand_id
1 'polypeptide(L)' 'MVAEEKISKIFEEYNKEDITIATVCSHSSMQRFDDAKKEVFNTVGIAFDERPKFYDLYPQEINFGIEKDKLDKIIT' A
#
# COMPACT_ATOMS: atom_id res chain seq x y z
N MET A 1 -18.53 -8.07 8.13
CA MET A 1 -17.34 -8.10 9.01
C MET A 1 -16.46 -9.26 8.60
N VAL A 2 -15.14 -9.12 8.66
CA VAL A 2 -14.19 -10.21 8.38
C VAL A 2 -13.81 -10.86 9.71
N ALA A 3 -13.74 -12.18 9.75
CA ALA A 3 -13.39 -12.94 10.95
C ALA A 3 -11.89 -12.79 11.28
N GLU A 4 -11.55 -12.65 12.56
CA GLU A 4 -10.17 -12.49 13.02
C GLU A 4 -9.32 -13.71 12.64
N GLU A 5 -9.87 -14.92 12.77
CA GLU A 5 -9.16 -16.17 12.46
C GLU A 5 -8.77 -16.24 10.97
N LYS A 6 -9.57 -15.59 10.11
CA LYS A 6 -9.24 -15.49 8.68
C LYS A 6 -8.04 -14.56 8.45
N ILE A 7 -7.98 -13.43 9.14
CA ILE A 7 -6.87 -12.49 9.02
C ILE A 7 -5.58 -13.07 9.61
N SER A 8 -5.67 -13.70 10.79
CA SER A 8 -4.50 -14.32 11.45
C SER A 8 -3.86 -15.41 10.59
N LYS A 9 -4.66 -16.26 9.94
CA LYS A 9 -4.13 -17.28 9.01
C LYS A 9 -3.38 -16.67 7.83
N ILE A 10 -3.92 -15.61 7.23
CA ILE A 10 -3.24 -14.91 6.13
C ILE A 10 -1.92 -14.29 6.64
N PHE A 11 -1.95 -13.68 7.82
CA PHE A 11 -0.77 -13.05 8.41
C PHE A 11 0.32 -14.05 8.80
N GLU A 12 -0.04 -15.29 9.17
CA GLU A 12 0.92 -16.36 9.44
C GLU A 12 1.75 -16.75 8.20
N GLU A 13 1.19 -16.57 7.00
CA GLU A 13 1.85 -16.88 5.73
C GLU A 13 2.82 -15.77 5.26
N TYR A 14 2.83 -14.60 5.90
CA TYR A 14 3.65 -13.46 5.50
C TYR A 14 5.12 -13.63 5.89
N ASN A 15 6.03 -13.12 5.05
CA ASN A 15 7.42 -12.92 5.46
C ASN A 15 7.50 -11.77 6.47
N LYS A 16 7.69 -12.09 7.75
CA LYS A 16 7.71 -11.10 8.85
C LYS A 16 8.96 -10.22 8.85
N GLU A 17 10.00 -10.60 8.12
CA GLU A 17 11.23 -9.81 7.98
C GLU A 17 11.11 -8.74 6.88
N ASP A 18 10.08 -8.82 6.02
CA ASP A 18 9.85 -7.90 4.89
C ASP A 18 8.38 -7.48 4.82
N ILE A 19 7.94 -6.73 5.82
CA ILE A 19 6.58 -6.17 5.85
C ILE A 19 6.55 -4.85 5.08
N THR A 20 5.57 -4.76 4.18
CA THR A 20 5.31 -3.56 3.38
C THR A 20 3.97 -2.93 3.78
N ILE A 21 3.97 -1.62 4.01
CA ILE A 21 2.76 -0.84 4.30
C ILE A 21 2.13 -0.40 2.98
N ALA A 22 0.93 -0.90 2.70
CA ALA A 22 0.16 -0.52 1.52
C ALA A 22 -1.05 0.35 1.90
N THR A 23 -1.33 1.39 1.10
CA THR A 23 -2.59 2.15 1.24
C THR A 23 -3.04 2.73 -0.10
N VAL A 24 -4.34 2.97 -0.22
CA VAL A 24 -4.91 3.73 -1.34
C VAL A 24 -4.44 5.17 -1.22
N CYS A 25 -3.94 5.73 -2.32
CA CYS A 25 -3.49 7.11 -2.41
C CYS A 25 -4.69 8.07 -2.25
N SER A 26 -4.86 8.60 -1.03
CA SER A 26 -5.88 9.56 -0.62
C SER A 26 -5.25 10.74 0.14
N HIS A 27 -6.07 11.72 0.53
CA HIS A 27 -5.63 12.91 1.27
C HIS A 27 -4.80 12.63 2.53
N SER A 28 -4.99 11.49 3.20
CA SER A 28 -4.30 11.14 4.45
C SER A 28 -3.19 10.09 4.28
N SER A 29 -2.97 9.61 3.06
CA SER A 29 -2.04 8.52 2.78
C SER A 29 -0.58 8.98 2.81
N MET A 30 -0.35 10.26 2.55
CA MET A 30 0.98 10.86 2.54
C MET A 30 1.64 10.82 3.93
N GLN A 31 0.91 11.22 4.97
CA GLN A 31 1.40 11.17 6.37
C GLN A 31 1.76 9.73 6.79
N ARG A 32 0.96 8.75 6.36
CA ARG A 32 1.21 7.33 6.66
C ARG A 32 2.48 6.80 5.99
N PHE A 33 2.77 7.23 4.77
CA PHE A 33 3.98 6.81 4.07
C PHE A 33 5.23 7.46 4.66
N ASP A 34 5.17 8.74 5.02
CA ASP A 34 6.27 9.45 5.67
C ASP A 34 6.67 8.77 6.98
N ASP A 35 5.69 8.47 7.85
CA ASP A 35 5.96 7.78 9.12
C ASP A 35 6.45 6.34 8.92
N ALA A 36 5.87 5.59 7.97
CA ALA A 36 6.35 4.23 7.65
C ALA A 36 7.81 4.23 7.15
N LYS A 37 8.21 5.23 6.36
CA LYS A 37 9.58 5.37 5.87
C LYS A 37 10.56 5.73 6.98
N LYS A 38 10.18 6.60 7.92
CA LYS A 38 11.00 6.90 9.11
C LYS A 38 11.26 5.66 9.96
N GLU A 39 10.26 4.78 10.05
CA GLU A 39 10.35 3.49 10.72
C GLU A 39 10.97 2.38 9.81
N VAL A 40 11.53 2.75 8.65
CA VAL A 40 12.28 1.88 7.73
C VAL A 40 11.43 0.76 7.10
N PHE A 41 10.11 0.94 7.03
CA PHE A 41 9.23 0.03 6.30
C PHE A 41 9.24 0.31 4.79
N ASN A 42 9.03 -0.75 4.01
CA ASN A 42 8.68 -0.64 2.60
C ASN A 42 7.25 -0.08 2.47
N THR A 43 6.98 0.68 1.39
CA THR A 43 5.67 1.31 1.17
C THR A 43 5.15 1.08 -0.24
N VAL A 44 3.85 0.84 -0.39
CA VAL A 44 3.16 0.69 -1.70
C VAL A 44 1.90 1.56 -1.77
N GLY A 45 1.85 2.43 -2.78
CA GLY A 45 0.68 3.24 -3.10
C GLY A 45 -0.21 2.60 -4.14
N ILE A 46 -1.52 2.51 -3.85
CA ILE A 46 -2.55 2.10 -4.82
C ILE A 46 -3.24 3.35 -5.34
N ALA A 47 -3.05 3.66 -6.62
CA ALA A 47 -3.66 4.80 -7.31
C ALA A 47 -4.33 4.35 -8.61
N PHE A 48 -5.32 5.11 -9.09
CA PHE A 48 -5.93 4.87 -10.40
C PHE A 48 -5.05 5.46 -11.50
N ASP A 49 -4.79 4.69 -12.56
CA ASP A 49 -4.15 5.00 -13.87
C ASP A 49 -3.10 6.12 -13.95
N GLU A 50 -3.45 7.35 -13.57
CA GLU A 50 -2.51 8.47 -13.46
C GLU A 50 -2.22 8.75 -11.98
N ARG A 51 -0.94 8.64 -11.60
CA ARG A 51 -0.43 9.15 -10.33
C ARG A 51 -0.97 10.57 -10.13
N PRO A 52 -1.76 10.85 -9.07
CA PRO A 52 -2.27 12.19 -8.84
C PRO A 52 -1.09 13.15 -8.65
N LYS A 53 -1.03 14.24 -9.42
CA LYS A 53 0.06 15.24 -9.38
C LYS A 53 0.38 15.78 -7.98
N PHE A 54 -0.59 15.69 -7.06
CA PHE A 54 -0.38 16.03 -5.65
C PHE A 54 0.76 15.23 -4.99
N TYR A 55 1.02 14.00 -5.44
CA TYR A 55 2.13 13.17 -4.97
C TYR A 55 3.48 13.53 -5.61
N ASP A 56 3.53 14.37 -6.64
CA ASP A 56 4.79 14.77 -7.29
C ASP A 56 5.62 15.70 -6.40
N LEU A 57 5.01 16.32 -5.39
CA LEU A 57 5.70 17.09 -4.35
C LEU A 57 6.55 16.20 -3.44
N TYR A 58 6.37 14.87 -3.51
CA TYR A 58 7.02 13.87 -2.66
C TYR A 58 7.49 12.66 -3.48
N PRO A 59 8.43 12.85 -4.44
CA PRO A 59 8.81 11.79 -5.38
C PRO A 59 9.54 10.61 -4.74
N GLN A 60 10.08 10.77 -3.53
CA GLN A 60 10.93 9.77 -2.87
C GLN A 60 10.17 8.78 -1.96
N GLU A 61 8.87 9.02 -1.73
CA GLU A 61 8.17 8.41 -0.58
C GLU A 61 7.28 7.20 -0.95
N ILE A 62 6.98 6.99 -2.23
CA ILE A 62 5.95 6.04 -2.66
C ILE A 62 6.40 5.23 -3.88
N ASN A 63 6.51 3.90 -3.72
CA ASN A 63 6.52 2.98 -4.86
C ASN A 63 5.07 2.75 -5.31
N PHE A 64 4.72 3.20 -6.51
CA PHE A 64 3.43 2.90 -7.14
C PHE A 64 3.51 1.53 -7.76
N GLY A 65 2.62 0.62 -7.37
CA GLY A 65 2.79 -0.77 -7.77
C GLY A 65 1.51 -1.55 -7.81
N ILE A 66 0.57 -1.20 -8.69
CA ILE A 66 -0.37 -2.15 -9.34
C ILE A 66 -0.74 -1.59 -10.71
N GLU A 67 -0.38 -2.28 -11.81
CA GLU A 67 -0.96 -2.05 -13.13
C GLU A 67 -2.43 -2.49 -13.12
N LYS A 68 -3.32 -1.65 -13.65
CA LYS A 68 -4.78 -1.78 -13.69
C LYS A 68 -5.29 -3.20 -13.98
N ASP A 69 -4.61 -3.90 -14.89
CA ASP A 69 -4.96 -5.25 -15.35
C ASP A 69 -4.95 -6.34 -14.25
N LYS A 70 -4.26 -6.08 -13.12
CA LYS A 70 -4.23 -7.00 -11.97
C LYS A 70 -5.29 -6.70 -10.92
N LEU A 71 -5.84 -5.47 -10.90
CA LEU A 71 -6.83 -5.05 -9.92
C LEU A 71 -8.22 -5.64 -10.24
N ASP A 72 -8.59 -5.69 -11.52
CA ASP A 72 -9.88 -6.22 -11.98
C ASP A 72 -10.05 -7.71 -11.63
N LYS A 73 -8.96 -8.48 -11.56
CA LYS A 73 -8.98 -9.91 -11.17
C LYS A 73 -9.13 -10.16 -9.67
N ILE A 74 -8.93 -9.14 -8.84
CA ILE A 74 -9.06 -9.23 -7.38
C ILE A 74 -10.47 -8.79 -6.94
N ILE A 75 -11.14 -7.97 -7.74
CA ILE A 75 -12.44 -7.36 -7.43
C ILE A 75 -13.61 -8.08 -8.13
N THR A 76 -13.33 -9.03 -9.04
CA THR A 76 -14.34 -9.92 -9.66
C THR A 76 -14.34 -11.30 -9.01
#